data_AF-A0A8T5GE93-F1
#
_entry.id   AF-A0A8T5GE93-F1
#
_cell.length_a   1.000
_cell.length_b   1.000
_cell.length_c   1.000
_cell.angle_alpha   90.00
_cell.angle_beta   90.00
_cell.angle_gamma   90.00
#
_symmetry.space_group_name_H-M   'P 1'
#
loop_
_entity.id
_entity.type
_entity.pdbx_description
1 polymer ?
#
loop_
_entity_poly.entity_id
_entity_poly.type
_entity_poly.pdbx_seq_one_letter_code
_entity_poly.pdbx_strand_id
1 'polypeptide(L)'
;MKKVLIILLAIMLLGTVFAEDSNDPLTTVNPVLVDAQPLPTLHSDLNDGNAPAQLPPIVGKPKPAKLPIKRMKYNIEKAKENYTKARARVIDAKGEYATAKKQLQAKHTAYKKLVQRYKDANGGIREKYQHEIKEKTVEILSNQADALIKKLLHLQEEGYAPEDTNEWIAQLEEIKILMESDDVNRTEIISSIKEIRDDLIPLIKYRVQQRAARALDNKFQAIFKKSANAVERVTTLAEKLSEKGYDTTNLELAIGTFEGKIAEAEIKYEEAKALWKDANTAVDKHKVLRQGFEIAKETNRIILDGFHELKKALQEIRDQQPNLPDVSTDTNNEGDSNA
;
A
#
# COMPACT_ATOMS: atom_id res chain seq x y z
N MET A 1 26.59 15.34 34.58
CA MET A 1 25.14 15.06 34.70
C MET A 1 24.33 15.38 33.44
N LYS A 2 24.38 16.59 32.85
CA LYS A 2 23.61 16.95 31.63
C LYS A 2 23.87 16.07 30.39
N LYS A 3 25.10 15.56 30.22
CA LYS A 3 25.47 14.75 29.03
C LYS A 3 24.93 13.32 29.05
N VAL A 4 24.69 12.71 30.22
CA VAL A 4 24.10 11.35 30.37
C VAL A 4 22.61 11.36 30.09
N LEU A 5 21.94 12.47 30.38
CA LEU A 5 20.52 12.71 30.07
C LEU A 5 20.20 12.63 28.57
N ILE A 6 21.15 12.99 27.69
CA ILE A 6 20.97 13.01 26.23
C ILE A 6 20.92 11.59 25.65
N ILE A 7 21.74 10.67 26.17
CA ILE A 7 21.70 9.24 25.79
C ILE A 7 20.39 8.62 26.27
N LEU A 8 19.99 8.97 27.49
CA LEU A 8 18.76 8.48 28.11
C LEU A 8 17.50 8.97 27.39
N LEU A 9 17.50 10.21 26.86
CA LEU A 9 16.42 10.76 26.04
C LEU A 9 16.41 10.20 24.61
N ALA A 10 17.58 9.99 23.99
CA ALA A 10 17.68 9.43 22.64
C ALA A 10 17.16 7.98 22.58
N ILE A 11 17.47 7.17 23.59
CA ILE A 11 16.99 5.78 23.73
C ILE A 11 15.51 5.73 24.14
N MET A 12 15.03 6.68 24.97
CA MET A 12 13.60 6.76 25.33
C MET A 12 12.69 7.15 24.15
N LEU A 13 13.18 7.95 23.19
CA LEU A 13 12.45 8.32 21.98
C LEU A 13 12.53 7.23 20.88
N LEU A 14 13.57 6.39 20.88
CA LEU A 14 13.75 5.31 19.90
C LEU A 14 12.71 4.20 20.00
N GLY A 15 12.19 3.93 21.21
CA GLY A 15 11.10 2.97 21.41
C GLY A 15 9.73 3.47 20.93
N THR A 16 9.56 4.76 20.66
CA THR A 16 8.28 5.34 20.22
C THR A 16 8.20 5.55 18.70
N VAL A 17 9.32 5.64 17.97
CA VAL A 17 9.32 5.81 16.50
C VAL A 17 8.67 4.63 15.74
N PHE A 18 8.55 3.45 16.37
CA PHE A 18 7.77 2.31 15.85
C PHE A 18 6.43 2.06 16.58
N ALA A 19 6.10 2.86 17.60
CA ALA A 19 4.90 2.69 18.44
C ALA A 19 3.93 3.88 18.44
N GLU A 20 4.33 5.05 17.94
CA GLU A 20 3.51 6.27 17.80
C GLU A 20 3.19 6.53 16.32
N ASP A 21 2.26 5.76 15.75
CA ASP A 21 1.28 6.28 14.77
C ASP A 21 0.27 5.19 14.36
N SER A 22 -0.36 4.52 15.33
CA SER A 22 -1.47 3.59 15.03
C SER A 22 -2.78 3.98 15.69
N ASN A 23 -3.03 5.29 15.83
CA ASN A 23 -4.39 5.79 15.62
C ASN A 23 -4.59 5.98 14.12
N ASP A 24 -4.48 4.86 13.41
CA ASP A 24 -4.89 4.76 12.02
C ASP A 24 -6.33 4.25 12.09
N PRO A 25 -7.37 5.08 11.86
CA PRO A 25 -8.76 4.65 11.85
C PRO A 25 -9.01 3.83 10.58
N LEU A 26 -8.36 2.68 10.47
CA LEU A 26 -8.38 1.82 9.29
C LEU A 26 -9.68 1.01 9.17
N THR A 27 -10.63 1.14 10.10
CA THR A 27 -11.93 0.45 10.03
C THR A 27 -12.94 1.13 10.96
N THR A 28 -13.69 2.13 10.45
CA THR A 28 -14.98 2.72 10.90
C THR A 28 -14.94 4.20 10.49
N VAL A 29 -15.83 4.79 9.67
CA VAL A 29 -17.27 5.04 9.90
C VAL A 29 -17.94 5.49 8.58
N ASN A 30 -19.24 5.18 8.48
CA ASN A 30 -20.35 5.63 7.62
C ASN A 30 -20.18 6.85 6.67
N PRO A 31 -20.82 6.81 5.49
CA PRO A 31 -20.90 7.94 4.57
C PRO A 31 -21.93 8.98 5.03
N VAL A 32 -21.50 10.24 5.08
CA VAL A 32 -22.39 11.41 5.10
C VAL A 32 -22.41 11.99 3.68
N LEU A 33 -23.62 12.01 3.09
CA LEU A 33 -23.95 12.67 1.83
C LEU A 33 -23.64 14.16 1.92
N VAL A 34 -22.95 14.72 0.92
CA VAL A 34 -22.95 16.17 0.67
C VAL A 34 -23.16 16.42 -0.82
N ASP A 35 -24.08 17.35 -1.08
CA ASP A 35 -24.71 17.69 -2.36
C ASP A 35 -23.74 18.08 -3.49
N ALA A 36 -24.09 17.62 -4.69
CA ALA A 36 -23.47 17.95 -5.95
C ALA A 36 -23.80 19.38 -6.40
N GLN A 37 -22.79 20.08 -6.94
CA GLN A 37 -22.95 21.25 -7.79
C GLN A 37 -22.61 20.88 -9.24
N PRO A 38 -23.29 21.45 -10.24
CA PRO A 38 -23.21 20.99 -11.63
C PRO A 38 -21.95 21.47 -12.35
N LEU A 39 -21.35 20.58 -13.15
CA LEU A 39 -20.30 20.91 -14.12
C LEU A 39 -20.89 21.67 -15.33
N PRO A 40 -20.11 22.59 -15.94
CA PRO A 40 -20.52 23.33 -17.12
C PRO A 40 -20.42 22.48 -18.40
N THR A 41 -21.42 22.66 -19.27
CA THR A 41 -21.49 22.17 -20.64
C THR A 41 -20.37 22.75 -21.50
N LEU A 42 -19.62 21.90 -22.21
CA LEU A 42 -18.76 22.31 -23.31
C LEU A 42 -19.34 21.88 -24.66
N HIS A 43 -19.25 22.82 -25.59
CA HIS A 43 -19.95 22.88 -26.85
C HIS A 43 -19.54 21.80 -27.86
N SER A 44 -20.56 21.34 -28.59
CA SER A 44 -20.47 20.80 -29.93
C SER A 44 -19.84 21.83 -30.88
N ASP A 45 -18.91 21.40 -31.72
CA ASP A 45 -18.91 21.64 -33.17
C ASP A 45 -17.65 21.02 -33.77
N LEU A 46 -17.82 20.11 -34.72
CA LEU A 46 -17.16 20.13 -36.03
C LEU A 46 -17.60 18.90 -36.83
N ASN A 47 -18.59 19.16 -37.68
CA ASN A 47 -18.91 18.45 -38.89
C ASN A 47 -17.82 18.77 -39.93
N ASP A 48 -17.35 17.78 -40.67
CA ASP A 48 -17.23 17.92 -42.13
C ASP A 48 -17.00 16.56 -42.79
N GLY A 49 -17.63 16.43 -43.96
CA GLY A 49 -17.95 15.15 -44.58
C GLY A 49 -16.78 14.45 -45.26
N ASN A 50 -16.91 13.13 -45.37
CA ASN A 50 -16.41 12.42 -46.53
C ASN A 50 -17.28 11.20 -46.87
N ALA A 51 -17.48 11.00 -48.17
CA ALA A 51 -18.41 10.06 -48.79
C ALA A 51 -18.07 8.57 -48.51
N PRO A 52 -19.03 7.63 -48.68
CA PRO A 52 -18.90 6.27 -48.17
C PRO A 52 -18.04 5.39 -49.07
N ALA A 53 -16.92 4.89 -48.54
CA ALA A 53 -16.20 3.77 -49.13
C ALA A 53 -16.95 2.46 -48.84
N GLN A 54 -17.34 1.73 -49.88
CA GLN A 54 -17.89 0.38 -49.77
C GLN A 54 -16.84 -0.55 -49.16
N LEU A 55 -17.12 -1.06 -47.96
CA LEU A 55 -16.32 -2.10 -47.32
C LEU A 55 -16.57 -3.44 -48.02
N PRO A 56 -15.52 -4.24 -48.29
CA PRO A 56 -15.68 -5.61 -48.80
C PRO A 56 -16.40 -6.51 -47.78
N PRO A 57 -17.05 -7.60 -48.22
CA PRO A 57 -17.85 -8.47 -47.37
C PRO A 57 -17.03 -9.05 -46.22
N ILE A 58 -17.53 -8.84 -44.99
CA ILE A 58 -16.95 -9.36 -43.75
C ILE A 58 -17.01 -10.89 -43.78
N VAL A 59 -15.88 -11.51 -44.13
CA VAL A 59 -15.67 -12.96 -43.98
C VAL A 59 -15.73 -13.29 -42.49
N GLY A 60 -16.64 -14.22 -42.15
CA GLY A 60 -16.97 -14.79 -40.84
C GLY A 60 -16.13 -14.35 -39.64
N LYS A 61 -16.75 -13.60 -38.72
CA LYS A 61 -16.22 -13.35 -37.37
C LYS A 61 -15.83 -14.70 -36.73
N PRO A 62 -14.57 -14.91 -36.31
CA PRO A 62 -14.21 -16.10 -35.55
C PRO A 62 -15.04 -16.13 -34.27
N LYS A 63 -15.74 -17.25 -34.02
CA LYS A 63 -16.46 -17.48 -32.76
C LYS A 63 -15.49 -17.23 -31.59
N PRO A 64 -15.84 -16.42 -30.58
CA PRO A 64 -14.98 -16.25 -29.41
C PRO A 64 -14.79 -17.62 -28.76
N ALA A 65 -13.53 -18.06 -28.67
CA ALA A 65 -13.18 -19.30 -28.01
C ALA A 65 -13.67 -19.22 -26.56
N LYS A 66 -14.68 -20.02 -26.22
CA LYS A 66 -15.16 -20.16 -24.85
C LYS A 66 -13.97 -20.62 -24.00
N LEU A 67 -13.42 -19.74 -23.18
CA LEU A 67 -12.52 -20.16 -22.11
C LEU A 67 -13.28 -21.22 -21.30
N PRO A 68 -12.76 -22.44 -21.17
CA PRO A 68 -13.51 -23.53 -20.56
C PRO A 68 -13.80 -23.13 -19.11
N ILE A 69 -15.08 -23.15 -18.72
CA ILE A 69 -15.61 -22.78 -17.39
C ILE A 69 -14.76 -23.34 -16.23
N LYS A 70 -14.10 -24.49 -16.43
CA LYS A 70 -13.13 -25.07 -15.49
C LYS A 70 -11.94 -24.15 -15.16
N ARG A 71 -11.34 -23.47 -16.16
CA ARG A 71 -10.23 -22.52 -15.96
C ARG A 71 -10.68 -21.29 -15.18
N MET A 72 -11.89 -20.79 -15.44
CA MET A 72 -12.45 -19.64 -14.73
C MET A 72 -12.74 -19.97 -13.27
N LYS A 73 -13.40 -21.10 -12.99
CA LYS A 73 -13.62 -21.59 -11.62
C LYS A 73 -12.31 -21.80 -10.85
N TYR A 74 -11.32 -22.42 -11.49
CA TYR A 74 -9.98 -22.59 -10.92
C TYR A 74 -9.32 -21.24 -10.58
N ASN A 75 -9.41 -20.25 -11.46
CA ASN A 75 -8.83 -18.92 -11.22
C ASN A 75 -9.54 -18.17 -10.08
N ILE A 76 -10.87 -18.28 -9.97
CA ILE A 76 -11.64 -17.69 -8.85
C ILE A 76 -11.26 -18.37 -7.54
N GLU A 77 -11.16 -19.69 -7.53
CA GLU A 77 -10.81 -20.48 -6.35
C GLU A 77 -9.39 -20.17 -5.89
N LYS A 78 -8.43 -20.10 -6.82
CA LYS A 78 -7.06 -19.66 -6.58
C LYS A 78 -7.00 -18.22 -6.05
N ALA A 79 -7.80 -17.30 -6.61
CA ALA A 79 -7.87 -15.92 -6.13
C ALA A 79 -8.44 -15.83 -4.71
N LYS A 80 -9.50 -16.59 -4.39
CA LYS A 80 -10.05 -16.70 -3.04
C LYS A 80 -9.03 -17.29 -2.07
N GLU A 81 -8.34 -18.35 -2.47
CA GLU A 81 -7.28 -18.98 -1.68
C GLU A 81 -6.16 -17.96 -1.39
N ASN A 82 -5.69 -17.25 -2.41
CA ASN A 82 -4.68 -16.21 -2.26
C ASN A 82 -5.15 -15.08 -1.33
N TYR A 83 -6.40 -14.63 -1.46
CA TYR A 83 -6.98 -13.62 -0.58
C TYR A 83 -7.06 -14.10 0.88
N THR A 84 -7.54 -15.32 1.11
CA THR A 84 -7.63 -15.89 2.46
C THR A 84 -6.25 -16.09 3.10
N LYS A 85 -5.26 -16.56 2.33
CA LYS A 85 -3.86 -16.64 2.74
C LYS A 85 -3.28 -15.27 3.08
N ALA A 86 -3.50 -14.26 2.23
CA ALA A 86 -3.06 -12.90 2.48
C ALA A 86 -3.70 -12.31 3.73
N ARG A 87 -5.01 -12.52 3.92
CA ARG A 87 -5.75 -12.09 5.11
C ARG A 87 -5.23 -12.76 6.38
N ALA A 88 -4.98 -14.07 6.35
CA ALA A 88 -4.39 -14.81 7.46
C ALA A 88 -3.02 -14.23 7.83
N ARG A 89 -2.13 -14.05 6.85
CA ARG A 89 -0.81 -13.42 7.05
C ARG A 89 -0.90 -12.04 7.71
N VAL A 90 -1.88 -11.22 7.31
CA VAL A 90 -2.10 -9.90 7.93
C VAL A 90 -2.55 -10.02 9.39
N ILE A 91 -3.43 -10.97 9.70
CA ILE A 91 -3.87 -11.22 11.07
C ILE A 91 -2.72 -11.73 11.94
N ASP A 92 -1.95 -12.69 11.44
CA ASP A 92 -0.78 -13.24 12.12
C ASP A 92 0.26 -12.15 12.38
N ALA A 93 0.60 -11.35 11.36
CA ALA A 93 1.50 -10.22 11.48
C ALA A 93 1.02 -9.18 12.51
N LYS A 94 -0.29 -8.94 12.63
CA LYS A 94 -0.84 -8.07 13.69
C LYS A 94 -0.65 -8.67 15.08
N GLY A 95 -0.85 -9.98 15.23
CA GLY A 95 -0.62 -10.70 16.49
C GLY A 95 0.86 -10.68 16.90
N GLU A 96 1.75 -10.95 15.96
CA GLU A 96 3.20 -10.86 16.14
C GLU A 96 3.62 -9.43 16.52
N TYR A 97 3.10 -8.42 15.82
CA TYR A 97 3.36 -7.02 16.13
C TYR A 97 2.92 -6.65 17.55
N ALA A 98 1.70 -7.03 17.95
CA ALA A 98 1.20 -6.75 19.30
C ALA A 98 2.08 -7.40 20.38
N THR A 99 2.57 -8.61 20.12
CA THR A 99 3.48 -9.33 21.00
C THR A 99 4.84 -8.64 21.08
N ALA A 100 5.42 -8.30 19.93
CA ALA A 100 6.68 -7.56 19.84
C ALA A 100 6.59 -6.20 20.54
N LYS A 101 5.46 -5.49 20.40
CA LYS A 101 5.20 -4.20 21.09
C LYS A 101 5.19 -4.36 22.60
N LYS A 102 4.52 -5.39 23.13
CA LYS A 102 4.53 -5.70 24.58
C LYS A 102 5.92 -6.02 25.08
N GLN A 103 6.68 -6.85 24.34
CA GLN A 103 8.06 -7.19 24.68
C GLN A 103 8.96 -5.95 24.67
N LEU A 104 8.83 -5.07 23.68
CA LEU A 104 9.55 -3.81 23.60
C LEU A 104 9.22 -2.89 24.79
N GLN A 105 7.94 -2.75 25.16
CA GLN A 105 7.52 -1.98 26.33
C GLN A 105 8.09 -2.54 27.64
N ALA A 106 8.14 -3.87 27.79
CA ALA A 106 8.74 -4.53 28.93
C ALA A 106 10.25 -4.27 29.01
N LYS A 107 10.98 -4.46 27.90
CA LYS A 107 12.42 -4.16 27.80
C LYS A 107 12.70 -2.69 28.13
N HIS A 108 11.90 -1.78 27.58
CA HIS A 108 12.01 -0.34 27.85
C HIS A 108 11.77 0.01 29.32
N THR A 109 10.77 -0.61 29.96
CA THR A 109 10.49 -0.42 31.39
C THR A 109 11.64 -0.96 32.26
N ALA A 110 12.20 -2.12 31.91
CA ALA A 110 13.36 -2.68 32.60
C ALA A 110 14.59 -1.76 32.48
N TYR A 111 14.87 -1.26 31.28
CA TYR A 111 15.95 -0.31 31.04
C TYR A 111 15.75 1.00 31.84
N LYS A 112 14.55 1.57 31.85
CA LYS A 112 14.23 2.76 32.66
C LYS A 112 14.49 2.53 34.15
N LYS A 113 14.11 1.37 34.68
CA LYS A 113 14.38 1.01 36.09
C LYS A 113 15.89 0.89 36.36
N LEU A 114 16.66 0.28 35.46
CA LEU A 114 18.11 0.20 35.56
C LEU A 114 18.77 1.59 35.60
N VAL A 115 18.34 2.47 34.70
CA VAL A 115 18.77 3.88 34.66
C VAL A 115 18.44 4.62 35.95
N GLN A 116 17.26 4.38 36.51
CA GLN A 116 16.87 5.00 37.77
C GLN A 116 17.75 4.53 38.93
N ARG A 117 18.01 3.22 39.02
CA ARG A 117 18.95 2.65 40.01
C ARG A 117 20.35 3.25 39.89
N TYR A 118 20.84 3.49 38.67
CA TYR A 118 22.11 4.19 38.45
C TYR A 118 22.11 5.62 39.01
N LYS A 119 21.01 6.37 38.86
CA LYS A 119 20.89 7.73 39.40
C LYS A 119 20.90 7.77 40.92
N ASP A 120 20.28 6.76 41.53
CA ASP A 120 20.13 6.67 42.99
C ASP A 120 21.35 6.03 43.68
N ALA A 121 22.27 5.44 42.91
CA ALA A 121 23.46 4.76 43.41
C ALA A 121 24.67 5.69 43.64
N ASN A 122 25.51 5.32 44.61
CA ASN A 122 26.78 6.01 44.95
C ASN A 122 27.97 5.02 44.97
N GLY A 123 29.19 5.53 44.79
CA GLY A 123 30.43 4.75 44.85
C GLY A 123 30.49 3.60 43.83
N GLY A 124 31.12 2.47 44.19
CA GLY A 124 31.31 1.32 43.30
C GLY A 124 30.01 0.66 42.79
N ILE A 125 28.87 0.85 43.47
CA ILE A 125 27.56 0.38 42.98
C ILE A 125 27.17 1.14 41.70
N ARG A 126 27.53 2.42 41.63
CA ARG A 126 27.24 3.27 40.47
C ARG A 126 28.07 2.85 39.24
N GLU A 127 29.32 2.46 39.43
CA GLU A 127 30.18 1.92 38.36
C GLU A 127 29.63 0.61 37.80
N LYS A 128 29.15 -0.29 38.67
CA LYS A 128 28.46 -1.52 38.25
C LYS A 128 27.24 -1.22 37.38
N TYR A 129 26.36 -0.32 37.80
CA TYR A 129 25.19 0.05 36.98
C TYR A 129 25.57 0.79 35.69
N GLN A 130 26.69 1.53 35.68
CA GLN A 130 27.18 2.15 34.46
C GLN A 130 27.60 1.10 33.43
N HIS A 131 28.30 0.05 33.86
CA HIS A 131 28.67 -1.08 33.02
C HIS A 131 27.43 -1.79 32.47
N GLU A 132 26.48 -2.14 33.35
CA GLU A 132 25.25 -2.82 32.97
C GLU A 132 24.41 -1.98 31.99
N ILE A 133 24.36 -0.65 32.15
CA ILE A 133 23.72 0.26 31.20
C ILE A 133 24.44 0.26 29.85
N LYS A 134 25.78 0.27 29.84
CA LYS A 134 26.57 0.21 28.59
C LYS A 134 26.25 -1.08 27.85
N GLU A 135 26.38 -2.23 28.50
CA GLU A 135 26.09 -3.55 27.93
C GLU A 135 24.67 -3.63 27.37
N LYS A 136 23.66 -3.19 28.14
CA LYS A 136 22.28 -3.19 27.66
C LYS A 136 22.04 -2.24 26.50
N THR A 137 22.73 -1.12 26.44
CA THR A 137 22.61 -0.17 25.32
C THR A 137 23.19 -0.76 24.05
N VAL A 138 24.37 -1.38 24.15
CA VAL A 138 25.03 -2.11 23.07
C VAL A 138 24.14 -3.24 22.55
N GLU A 139 23.60 -4.07 23.45
CA GLU A 139 22.67 -5.15 23.12
C GLU A 139 21.44 -4.63 22.36
N ILE A 140 20.84 -3.52 22.81
CA ILE A 140 19.67 -2.93 22.16
C ILE A 140 20.01 -2.44 20.75
N LEU A 141 21.15 -1.76 20.57
CA LEU A 141 21.56 -1.21 19.28
C LEU A 141 21.89 -2.31 18.27
N SER A 142 22.62 -3.34 18.69
CA SER A 142 22.94 -4.49 17.84
C SER A 142 21.66 -5.21 17.38
N ASN A 143 20.73 -5.47 18.30
CA ASN A 143 19.41 -6.03 17.96
C ASN A 143 18.60 -5.15 17.01
N GLN A 144 18.72 -3.83 17.13
CA GLN A 144 18.02 -2.88 16.25
C GLN A 144 18.62 -2.90 14.84
N ALA A 145 19.94 -2.93 14.73
CA ALA A 145 20.63 -3.08 13.44
C ALA A 145 20.24 -4.39 12.76
N ASP A 146 20.28 -5.53 13.48
CA ASP A 146 19.86 -6.84 12.97
C ASP A 146 18.41 -6.84 12.48
N ALA A 147 17.50 -6.21 13.22
CA ALA A 147 16.09 -6.11 12.82
C ALA A 147 15.90 -5.30 11.53
N LEU A 148 16.67 -4.22 11.36
CA LEU A 148 16.65 -3.42 10.13
C LEU A 148 17.26 -4.20 8.96
N ILE A 149 18.41 -4.85 9.14
CA ILE A 149 19.05 -5.70 8.13
C ILE A 149 18.08 -6.80 7.67
N LYS A 150 17.48 -7.53 8.61
CA LYS A 150 16.50 -8.59 8.29
C LYS A 150 15.32 -8.06 7.47
N LYS A 151 14.83 -6.87 7.81
CA LYS A 151 13.74 -6.23 7.05
C LYS A 151 14.18 -5.83 5.64
N LEU A 152 15.38 -5.29 5.50
CA LEU A 152 15.95 -4.89 4.21
C LEU A 152 16.19 -6.09 3.29
N LEU A 153 16.76 -7.17 3.83
CA LEU A 153 16.93 -8.45 3.12
C LEU A 153 15.58 -9.01 2.65
N HIS A 154 14.57 -9.00 3.53
CA HIS A 154 13.22 -9.43 3.14
C HIS A 154 12.63 -8.58 2.01
N LEU A 155 12.85 -7.27 2.01
CA LEU A 155 12.43 -6.40 0.90
C LEU A 155 13.16 -6.74 -0.41
N GLN A 156 14.42 -7.20 -0.34
CA GLN A 156 15.17 -7.64 -1.52
C GLN A 156 14.61 -8.94 -2.08
N GLU A 157 14.35 -9.92 -1.21
CA GLU A 157 13.75 -11.20 -1.59
C GLU A 157 12.40 -11.02 -2.30
N GLU A 158 11.60 -10.05 -1.84
CA GLU A 158 10.28 -9.74 -2.42
C GLU A 158 10.35 -8.80 -3.64
N GLY A 159 11.54 -8.33 -4.06
CA GLY A 159 11.70 -7.43 -5.22
C GLY A 159 11.24 -5.98 -5.00
N TYR A 160 10.98 -5.59 -3.74
CA TYR A 160 10.55 -4.24 -3.34
C TYR A 160 11.66 -3.41 -2.69
N ALA A 161 12.89 -3.92 -2.65
CA ALA A 161 14.02 -3.19 -2.09
C ALA A 161 14.35 -1.92 -2.90
N PRO A 162 14.61 -0.79 -2.22
CA PRO A 162 15.28 0.37 -2.84
C PRO A 162 16.67 0.03 -3.38
N GLU A 163 17.15 0.82 -4.34
CA GLU A 163 18.48 0.65 -4.97
C GLU A 163 19.62 0.74 -3.94
N ASP A 164 19.49 1.64 -2.97
CA ASP A 164 20.48 1.91 -1.91
C ASP A 164 20.51 0.82 -0.79
N THR A 165 19.74 -0.26 -0.92
CA THR A 165 19.53 -1.23 0.18
C THR A 165 20.81 -1.90 0.67
N ASN A 166 21.70 -2.29 -0.24
CA ASN A 166 22.97 -2.95 0.13
C ASN A 166 23.89 -2.00 0.89
N GLU A 167 23.88 -0.70 0.56
CA GLU A 167 24.67 0.31 1.27
C GLU A 167 24.19 0.46 2.71
N TRP A 168 22.86 0.51 2.93
CA TRP A 168 22.32 0.58 4.29
C TRP A 168 22.56 -0.69 5.09
N ILE A 169 22.51 -1.87 4.45
CA ILE A 169 22.87 -3.13 5.12
C ILE A 169 24.33 -3.06 5.57
N ALA A 170 25.26 -2.67 4.70
CA ALA A 170 26.67 -2.53 5.04
C ALA A 170 26.89 -1.54 6.20
N GLN A 171 26.24 -0.38 6.18
CA GLN A 171 26.33 0.61 7.27
C GLN A 171 25.79 0.04 8.60
N LEU A 172 24.68 -0.70 8.56
CA LEU A 172 24.13 -1.36 9.76
C LEU A 172 25.04 -2.49 10.28
N GLU A 173 25.71 -3.22 9.39
CA GLU A 173 26.70 -4.24 9.74
C GLU A 173 27.96 -3.60 10.37
N GLU A 174 28.44 -2.48 9.85
CA GLU A 174 29.55 -1.71 10.45
C GLU A 174 29.21 -1.24 11.86
N ILE A 175 28.00 -0.71 12.07
CA ILE A 175 27.53 -0.32 13.40
C ILE A 175 27.48 -1.54 14.33
N LYS A 176 27.03 -2.70 13.84
CA LYS A 176 27.02 -3.93 14.62
C LYS A 176 28.42 -4.38 15.04
N ILE A 177 29.37 -4.40 14.11
CA ILE A 177 30.78 -4.73 14.38
C ILE A 177 31.36 -3.79 15.43
N LEU A 178 31.07 -2.48 15.33
CA LEU A 178 31.49 -1.50 16.33
C LEU A 178 30.88 -1.77 17.71
N MET A 179 29.58 -2.15 17.76
CA MET A 179 28.89 -2.47 19.01
C MET A 179 29.41 -3.77 19.66
N GLU A 180 29.92 -4.72 18.88
CA GLU A 180 30.53 -5.96 19.37
C GLU A 180 31.97 -5.77 19.90
N SER A 181 32.57 -4.60 19.70
CA SER A 181 33.89 -4.27 20.24
C SER A 181 33.86 -4.02 21.75
N ASP A 182 34.75 -4.68 22.49
CA ASP A 182 34.90 -4.51 23.95
C ASP A 182 35.22 -3.03 24.33
N ASP A 183 35.96 -2.34 23.46
CA ASP A 183 36.47 -0.99 23.70
C ASP A 183 35.51 0.13 23.26
N VAL A 184 34.30 -0.21 22.80
CA VAL A 184 33.36 0.80 22.31
C VAL A 184 33.08 1.87 23.37
N ASN A 185 33.34 3.12 23.02
CA ASN A 185 33.21 4.22 23.95
C ASN A 185 31.82 4.86 23.87
N ARG A 186 31.54 5.69 24.86
CA ARG A 186 30.24 6.34 25.01
C ARG A 186 29.90 7.27 23.83
N THR A 187 30.89 7.90 23.22
CA THR A 187 30.68 8.84 22.12
C THR A 187 30.27 8.09 20.86
N GLU A 188 30.93 6.97 20.58
CA GLU A 188 30.59 6.04 19.48
C GLU A 188 29.17 5.51 19.61
N ILE A 189 28.79 5.02 20.80
CA ILE A 189 27.42 4.56 21.07
C ILE A 189 26.39 5.65 20.75
N ILE A 190 26.64 6.89 21.15
CA ILE A 190 25.72 8.02 20.86
C ILE A 190 25.67 8.30 19.36
N SER A 191 26.80 8.23 18.68
CA SER A 191 26.89 8.47 17.25
C SER A 191 26.04 7.45 16.50
N SER A 192 26.23 6.15 16.77
CA SER A 192 25.47 5.07 16.14
C SER A 192 23.97 5.15 16.46
N ILE A 193 23.59 5.54 17.69
CA ILE A 193 22.19 5.82 18.04
C ILE A 193 21.58 6.87 17.12
N LYS A 194 22.29 7.99 16.92
CA LYS A 194 21.80 9.09 16.09
C LYS A 194 21.74 8.68 14.63
N GLU A 195 22.79 8.04 14.14
CA GLU A 195 22.86 7.56 12.76
C GLU A 195 21.71 6.60 12.43
N ILE A 196 21.43 5.62 13.30
CA ILE A 196 20.28 4.72 13.10
C ILE A 196 18.96 5.50 13.19
N ARG A 197 18.79 6.33 14.23
CA ARG A 197 17.48 6.96 14.55
C ARG A 197 17.10 8.09 13.61
N ASP A 198 18.03 9.01 13.41
CA ASP A 198 17.81 10.31 12.79
C ASP A 198 18.08 10.25 11.29
N ASP A 199 19.00 9.37 10.86
CA ASP A 199 19.46 9.33 9.47
C ASP A 199 18.90 8.10 8.75
N LEU A 200 19.29 6.89 9.17
CA LEU A 200 18.96 5.65 8.46
C LEU A 200 17.47 5.31 8.49
N ILE A 201 16.84 5.29 9.67
CA ILE A 201 15.42 4.89 9.78
C ILE A 201 14.50 5.81 8.93
N PRO A 202 14.57 7.14 9.04
CA PRO A 202 13.73 8.03 8.24
C PRO A 202 14.01 7.88 6.74
N LEU A 203 15.29 7.78 6.35
CA LEU A 203 15.68 7.61 4.95
C LEU A 203 15.16 6.30 4.37
N ILE A 204 15.40 5.16 5.04
CA ILE A 204 14.92 3.83 4.64
C ILE A 204 13.40 3.86 4.50
N LYS A 205 12.68 4.36 5.51
CA LYS A 205 11.22 4.43 5.51
C LYS A 205 10.71 5.23 4.32
N TYR A 206 11.32 6.38 4.05
CA TYR A 206 10.94 7.24 2.94
C TYR A 206 11.14 6.53 1.59
N ARG A 207 12.30 5.93 1.38
CA ARG A 207 12.64 5.22 0.13
C ARG A 207 11.75 4.01 -0.12
N VAL A 208 11.44 3.24 0.92
CA VAL A 208 10.48 2.13 0.84
C VAL A 208 9.09 2.64 0.46
N GLN A 209 8.62 3.75 1.05
CA GLN A 209 7.35 4.36 0.69
C GLN A 209 7.33 4.86 -0.75
N GLN A 210 8.42 5.45 -1.25
CA GLN A 210 8.52 5.84 -2.67
C GLN A 210 8.42 4.63 -3.61
N ARG A 211 9.11 3.53 -3.27
CA ARG A 211 9.02 2.29 -4.06
C ARG A 211 7.60 1.73 -4.07
N ALA A 212 6.91 1.78 -2.92
CA ALA A 212 5.52 1.39 -2.81
C ALA A 212 4.59 2.28 -3.66
N ALA A 213 4.82 3.60 -3.71
CA ALA A 213 4.07 4.52 -4.57
C ALA A 213 4.23 4.18 -6.06
N ARG A 214 5.46 3.88 -6.51
CA ARG A 214 5.69 3.39 -7.90
C ARG A 214 4.98 2.08 -8.19
N ALA A 215 5.00 1.15 -7.24
CA ALA A 215 4.28 -0.12 -7.38
C ALA A 215 2.76 0.06 -7.44
N LEU A 216 2.21 1.03 -6.69
CA LEU A 216 0.79 1.40 -6.79
C LEU A 216 0.47 2.03 -8.13
N ASP A 217 1.37 2.82 -8.72
CA ASP A 217 1.11 3.45 -10.02
C ASP A 217 0.86 2.43 -11.12
N ASN A 218 1.74 1.43 -11.23
CA ASN A 218 1.53 0.30 -12.14
C ASN A 218 0.20 -0.43 -11.88
N LYS A 219 -0.19 -0.58 -10.61
CA LYS A 219 -1.46 -1.22 -10.23
C LYS A 219 -2.67 -0.39 -10.64
N PHE A 220 -2.66 0.92 -10.42
CA PHE A 220 -3.76 1.80 -10.81
C PHE A 220 -3.93 1.87 -12.32
N GLN A 221 -2.83 1.97 -13.07
CA GLN A 221 -2.88 1.89 -14.54
C GLN A 221 -3.54 0.58 -15.02
N ALA A 222 -3.18 -0.55 -14.40
CA ALA A 222 -3.83 -1.83 -14.69
C ALA A 222 -5.31 -1.85 -14.29
N ILE A 223 -5.68 -1.24 -13.16
CA ILE A 223 -7.08 -1.13 -12.69
C ILE A 223 -7.91 -0.28 -13.65
N PHE A 224 -7.43 0.90 -14.07
CA PHE A 224 -8.15 1.76 -15.02
C PHE A 224 -8.34 1.06 -16.36
N LYS A 225 -7.30 0.43 -16.90
CA LYS A 225 -7.41 -0.37 -18.13
C LYS A 225 -8.44 -1.49 -17.99
N LYS A 226 -8.45 -2.20 -16.86
CA LYS A 226 -9.45 -3.25 -16.59
C LYS A 226 -10.86 -2.69 -16.48
N SER A 227 -11.02 -1.51 -15.87
CA SER A 227 -12.31 -0.85 -15.68
C SER A 227 -12.89 -0.38 -17.02
N ALA A 228 -12.08 0.25 -17.87
CA ALA A 228 -12.46 0.64 -19.22
C ALA A 228 -12.86 -0.57 -20.09
N ASN A 229 -12.09 -1.66 -20.04
CA ASN A 229 -12.43 -2.90 -20.75
C ASN A 229 -13.74 -3.53 -20.24
N ALA A 230 -14.05 -3.40 -18.95
CA ALA A 230 -15.28 -3.91 -18.38
C ALA A 230 -16.49 -3.10 -18.88
N VAL A 231 -16.37 -1.78 -18.89
CA VAL A 231 -17.35 -0.88 -19.49
C VAL A 231 -17.61 -1.26 -20.96
N GLU A 232 -16.58 -1.33 -21.79
CA GLU A 232 -16.71 -1.66 -23.23
C GLU A 232 -17.45 -2.99 -23.46
N ARG A 233 -17.09 -4.03 -22.69
CA ARG A 233 -17.74 -5.35 -22.78
C ARG A 233 -19.21 -5.30 -22.41
N VAL A 234 -19.55 -4.54 -21.37
CA VAL A 234 -20.92 -4.45 -20.86
C VAL A 234 -21.78 -3.55 -21.75
N THR A 235 -21.22 -2.48 -22.32
CA THR A 235 -21.86 -1.68 -23.38
C THR A 235 -22.19 -2.54 -24.60
N THR A 236 -21.22 -3.32 -25.09
CA THR A 236 -21.44 -4.25 -26.21
C THR A 236 -22.53 -5.30 -25.89
N LEU A 237 -22.66 -5.69 -24.62
CA LEU A 237 -23.74 -6.60 -24.20
C LEU A 237 -25.10 -5.89 -24.18
N ALA A 238 -25.16 -4.68 -23.64
CA ALA A 238 -26.36 -3.85 -23.61
C ALA A 238 -26.90 -3.64 -25.04
N GLU A 239 -26.06 -3.24 -25.99
CA GLU A 239 -26.45 -3.08 -27.40
C GLU A 239 -27.10 -4.35 -27.97
N LYS A 240 -26.46 -5.52 -27.77
CA LYS A 240 -26.98 -6.82 -28.23
C LYS A 240 -28.28 -7.24 -27.53
N LEU A 241 -28.51 -6.76 -26.32
CA LEU A 241 -29.75 -7.01 -25.58
C LEU A 241 -30.87 -6.11 -26.08
N SER A 242 -30.58 -4.82 -26.27
CA SER A 242 -31.51 -3.86 -26.87
C SER A 242 -31.93 -4.29 -28.29
N GLU A 243 -30.99 -4.76 -29.13
CA GLU A 243 -31.30 -5.31 -30.46
C GLU A 243 -32.28 -6.49 -30.42
N LYS A 244 -32.33 -7.22 -29.30
CA LYS A 244 -33.27 -8.33 -29.09
C LYS A 244 -34.59 -7.88 -28.45
N GLY A 245 -34.77 -6.58 -28.24
CA GLY A 245 -35.96 -6.00 -27.63
C GLY A 245 -35.98 -6.09 -26.11
N TYR A 246 -34.84 -6.32 -25.45
CA TYR A 246 -34.77 -6.29 -23.99
C TYR A 246 -34.59 -4.88 -23.47
N ASP A 247 -35.21 -4.59 -22.33
CA ASP A 247 -35.01 -3.34 -21.61
C ASP A 247 -33.62 -3.33 -20.95
N THR A 248 -32.75 -2.44 -21.44
CA THR A 248 -31.37 -2.26 -20.97
C THR A 248 -31.18 -1.00 -20.13
N THR A 249 -32.25 -0.27 -19.81
CA THR A 249 -32.20 1.05 -19.16
C THR A 249 -31.36 1.04 -17.88
N ASN A 250 -31.57 0.05 -17.00
CA ASN A 250 -30.81 -0.05 -15.74
C ASN A 250 -29.32 -0.38 -15.97
N LEU A 251 -29.01 -1.15 -17.01
CA LEU A 251 -27.62 -1.50 -17.33
C LEU A 251 -26.89 -0.33 -17.95
N GLU A 252 -27.53 0.41 -18.84
CA GLU A 252 -27.00 1.65 -19.42
C GLU A 252 -26.74 2.72 -18.35
N LEU A 253 -27.66 2.86 -17.39
CA LEU A 253 -27.45 3.74 -16.24
C LEU A 253 -26.25 3.30 -15.39
N ALA A 254 -26.10 1.99 -15.13
CA ALA A 254 -24.97 1.45 -14.39
C ALA A 254 -23.64 1.60 -15.13
N ILE A 255 -23.63 1.46 -16.46
CA ILE A 255 -22.48 1.76 -17.32
C ILE A 255 -22.07 3.23 -17.14
N GLY A 256 -22.99 4.18 -17.34
CA GLY A 256 -22.69 5.60 -17.22
C GLY A 256 -22.25 6.01 -15.81
N THR A 257 -22.85 5.39 -14.77
CA THR A 257 -22.40 5.58 -13.38
C THR A 257 -20.97 5.09 -13.17
N PHE A 258 -20.63 3.94 -13.74
CA PHE A 258 -19.27 3.41 -13.61
C PHE A 258 -18.25 4.22 -14.39
N GLU A 259 -18.57 4.70 -15.59
CA GLU A 259 -17.74 5.64 -16.36
C GLU A 259 -17.47 6.92 -15.57
N GLY A 260 -18.51 7.49 -14.94
CA GLY A 260 -18.35 8.65 -14.05
C GLY A 260 -17.42 8.38 -12.87
N LYS A 261 -17.52 7.20 -12.25
CA LYS A 261 -16.63 6.77 -11.16
C LYS A 261 -15.20 6.53 -11.64
N ILE A 262 -14.99 6.03 -12.86
CA ILE A 262 -13.65 5.91 -13.46
C ILE A 262 -13.03 7.29 -13.61
N ALA A 263 -13.76 8.26 -14.17
CA ALA A 263 -13.27 9.63 -14.33
C ALA A 263 -12.96 10.31 -12.99
N GLU A 264 -13.83 10.17 -11.98
CA GLU A 264 -13.57 10.67 -10.62
C GLU A 264 -12.30 10.03 -10.02
N ALA A 265 -12.17 8.71 -10.16
CA ALA A 265 -11.01 7.97 -9.68
C ALA A 265 -9.71 8.41 -10.38
N GLU A 266 -9.73 8.67 -11.69
CA GLU A 266 -8.59 9.20 -12.44
C GLU A 266 -8.14 10.57 -11.91
N ILE A 267 -9.08 11.48 -11.63
CA ILE A 267 -8.78 12.80 -11.05
C ILE A 267 -8.08 12.65 -9.69
N LYS A 268 -8.68 11.88 -8.77
CA LYS A 268 -8.08 11.63 -7.45
C LYS A 268 -6.73 10.92 -7.55
N TYR A 269 -6.58 10.04 -8.53
CA TYR A 269 -5.33 9.34 -8.73
C TYR A 269 -4.20 10.28 -9.18
N GLU A 270 -4.49 11.25 -10.05
CA GLU A 270 -3.51 12.27 -10.42
C GLU A 270 -3.14 13.18 -9.22
N GLU A 271 -4.09 13.48 -8.32
CA GLU A 271 -3.78 14.15 -7.05
C GLU A 271 -2.82 13.33 -6.18
N ALA A 272 -3.05 12.02 -6.04
CA ALA A 272 -2.16 11.12 -5.31
C ALA A 272 -0.75 11.09 -5.92
N LYS A 273 -0.65 11.01 -7.26
CA LYS A 273 0.63 11.06 -7.98
C LYS A 273 1.37 12.37 -7.78
N ALA A 274 0.66 13.50 -7.80
CA ALA A 274 1.25 14.81 -7.54
C ALA A 274 1.88 14.84 -6.13
N LEU A 275 1.16 14.39 -5.11
CA LEU A 275 1.69 14.30 -3.75
C LEU A 275 2.93 13.40 -3.66
N TRP A 276 2.91 12.22 -4.30
CA TRP A 276 4.07 11.32 -4.30
C TRP A 276 5.31 11.94 -4.97
N LYS A 277 5.10 12.75 -6.02
CA LYS A 277 6.17 13.49 -6.69
C LYS A 277 6.72 14.60 -5.79
N ASP A 278 5.84 15.38 -5.17
CA ASP A 278 6.17 16.54 -4.35
C ASP A 278 6.85 16.15 -3.03
N ALA A 279 6.64 14.92 -2.56
CA ALA A 279 7.28 14.36 -1.37
C ALA A 279 8.83 14.44 -1.41
N ASN A 280 9.46 14.53 -2.58
CA ASN A 280 10.90 14.74 -2.71
C ASN A 280 11.37 16.08 -2.15
N THR A 281 10.52 17.10 -2.24
CA THR A 281 10.82 18.49 -1.90
C THR A 281 10.13 18.95 -0.61
N ALA A 282 9.21 18.13 -0.08
CA ALA A 282 8.47 18.44 1.12
C ALA A 282 9.36 18.45 2.37
N VAL A 283 9.06 19.38 3.29
CA VAL A 283 9.67 19.42 4.64
C VAL A 283 9.33 18.15 5.42
N ASP A 284 8.08 17.70 5.36
CA ASP A 284 7.62 16.44 5.95
C ASP A 284 7.25 15.44 4.85
N LYS A 285 8.27 14.76 4.35
CA LYS A 285 8.16 13.78 3.26
C LYS A 285 7.18 12.65 3.59
N HIS A 286 7.15 12.19 4.84
CA HIS A 286 6.31 11.07 5.26
C HIS A 286 4.83 11.44 5.31
N LYS A 287 4.52 12.65 5.79
CA LYS A 287 3.14 13.14 5.83
C LYS A 287 2.57 13.27 4.42
N VAL A 288 3.33 13.84 3.49
CA VAL A 288 2.89 14.00 2.09
C VAL A 288 2.66 12.64 1.42
N LEU A 289 3.57 11.68 1.61
CA LEU A 289 3.37 10.32 1.10
C LEU A 289 2.13 9.66 1.69
N ARG A 290 1.87 9.84 2.99
CA ARG A 290 0.67 9.31 3.66
C ARG A 290 -0.62 9.86 3.05
N GLN A 291 -0.67 11.16 2.79
CA GLN A 291 -1.82 11.79 2.13
C GLN A 291 -2.06 11.19 0.75
N GLY A 292 -1.01 11.02 -0.06
CA GLY A 292 -1.14 10.35 -1.36
C GLY A 292 -1.65 8.90 -1.25
N PHE A 293 -1.21 8.14 -0.24
CA PHE A 293 -1.73 6.78 -0.02
C PHE A 293 -3.19 6.75 0.41
N GLU A 294 -3.65 7.69 1.23
CA GLU A 294 -5.08 7.77 1.60
C GLU A 294 -5.95 8.13 0.39
N ILE A 295 -5.51 9.06 -0.47
CA ILE A 295 -6.23 9.37 -1.71
C ILE A 295 -6.27 8.15 -2.62
N ALA A 296 -5.14 7.45 -2.82
CA ALA A 296 -5.12 6.22 -3.62
C ALA A 296 -6.06 5.14 -3.08
N LYS A 297 -6.18 5.00 -1.76
CA LYS A 297 -7.14 4.08 -1.13
C LYS A 297 -8.59 4.47 -1.45
N GLU A 298 -8.89 5.76 -1.42
CA GLU A 298 -10.20 6.28 -1.81
C GLU A 298 -10.49 6.04 -3.30
N THR A 299 -9.53 6.30 -4.19
CA THR A 299 -9.60 5.97 -5.62
C THR A 299 -9.98 4.51 -5.84
N ASN A 300 -9.31 3.58 -5.15
CA ASN A 300 -9.62 2.16 -5.26
C ASN A 300 -11.03 1.83 -4.76
N ARG A 301 -11.52 2.51 -3.72
CA ARG A 301 -12.90 2.33 -3.23
C ARG A 301 -13.93 2.75 -4.29
N ILE A 302 -13.74 3.92 -4.91
CA ILE A 302 -14.63 4.43 -5.96
C ILE A 302 -14.75 3.42 -7.11
N ILE A 303 -13.63 2.88 -7.58
CA ILE A 303 -13.62 1.87 -8.65
C ILE A 303 -14.34 0.58 -8.21
N LEU A 304 -14.08 0.08 -6.99
CA LEU A 304 -14.74 -1.11 -6.48
C LEU A 304 -16.25 -0.94 -6.35
N ASP A 305 -16.71 0.23 -5.90
CA ASP A 305 -18.12 0.54 -5.80
C ASP A 305 -18.79 0.55 -7.18
N GLY A 306 -18.12 1.10 -8.19
CA GLY A 306 -18.58 1.04 -9.58
C GLY A 306 -18.71 -0.38 -10.13
N PHE A 307 -17.72 -1.24 -9.87
CA PHE A 307 -17.81 -2.67 -10.25
C PHE A 307 -18.98 -3.38 -9.56
N HIS A 308 -19.28 -3.06 -8.31
CA HIS A 308 -20.41 -3.67 -7.59
C HIS A 308 -21.75 -3.27 -8.21
N GLU A 309 -21.93 -2.00 -8.55
CA GLU A 309 -23.15 -1.50 -9.22
C GLU A 309 -23.33 -2.13 -10.60
N LEU A 310 -22.27 -2.16 -11.41
CA LEU A 310 -22.29 -2.80 -12.73
C LEU A 310 -22.66 -4.28 -12.63
N LYS A 311 -22.07 -4.99 -11.68
CA LYS A 311 -22.36 -6.40 -11.43
C LYS A 311 -23.80 -6.62 -11.00
N LYS A 312 -24.34 -5.74 -10.15
CA LYS A 312 -25.73 -5.82 -9.70
C LYS A 312 -26.70 -5.64 -10.87
N ALA A 313 -26.48 -4.63 -11.72
CA ALA A 313 -27.31 -4.40 -12.91
C ALA A 313 -27.28 -5.58 -13.89
N LEU A 314 -26.09 -6.17 -14.11
CA LEU A 314 -25.97 -7.40 -14.92
C LEU A 314 -26.74 -8.58 -14.31
N GLN A 315 -26.72 -8.71 -12.99
CA GLN A 315 -27.44 -9.77 -12.30
C GLN A 315 -28.95 -9.59 -12.42
N GLU A 316 -29.47 -8.36 -12.30
CA GLU A 316 -30.89 -8.05 -12.50
C GLU A 316 -31.37 -8.44 -13.90
N ILE A 317 -30.59 -8.10 -14.94
CA ILE A 317 -30.90 -8.54 -16.31
C ILE A 317 -30.86 -10.07 -16.42
N ARG A 318 -29.86 -10.73 -15.82
CA ARG A 318 -29.76 -12.20 -15.86
C ARG A 318 -30.92 -12.88 -15.15
N ASP A 319 -31.40 -12.33 -14.05
CA ASP A 319 -32.51 -12.91 -13.29
C ASP A 319 -33.83 -12.78 -14.06
N GLN A 320 -33.97 -11.75 -14.90
CA GLN A 320 -35.06 -11.63 -15.87
C GLN A 320 -34.90 -12.58 -17.08
N GLN A 321 -33.70 -13.13 -17.30
CA GLN A 321 -33.26 -13.80 -18.53
C GLN A 321 -32.26 -14.95 -18.24
N PRO A 322 -32.73 -16.14 -17.80
CA PRO A 322 -31.84 -17.22 -17.36
C PRO A 322 -30.87 -17.76 -18.44
N ASN A 323 -31.13 -17.47 -19.72
CA ASN A 323 -30.37 -17.98 -20.88
C ASN A 323 -29.32 -16.99 -21.44
N LEU A 324 -29.02 -15.89 -20.74
CA LEU A 324 -28.00 -14.93 -21.15
C LEU A 324 -26.58 -15.55 -21.11
N PRO A 325 -25.73 -15.32 -22.12
CA PRO A 325 -24.32 -15.68 -22.04
C PRO A 325 -23.65 -14.95 -20.87
N ASP A 326 -22.89 -15.70 -20.07
CA ASP A 326 -22.15 -15.18 -18.92
C ASP A 326 -21.10 -14.16 -19.38
N VAL A 327 -21.39 -12.87 -19.17
CA VAL A 327 -20.40 -11.81 -19.37
C VAL A 327 -19.60 -11.70 -18.08
N SER A 328 -18.47 -12.40 -18.09
CA SER A 328 -17.47 -12.30 -17.03
C SER A 328 -17.07 -10.84 -16.82
N THR A 329 -17.59 -10.22 -15.76
CA THR A 329 -17.00 -9.04 -15.12
C THR A 329 -15.72 -9.40 -14.35
N ASP A 330 -15.36 -10.69 -14.30
CA ASP A 330 -14.19 -11.14 -13.55
C ASP A 330 -12.90 -10.57 -14.15
N THR A 331 -12.16 -9.92 -13.26
CA THR A 331 -10.94 -9.13 -13.44
C THR A 331 -9.69 -9.92 -13.84
N ASN A 332 -9.86 -11.14 -14.36
CA ASN A 332 -8.78 -12.06 -14.65
C ASN A 332 -8.67 -12.31 -16.15
N ASN A 333 -7.94 -11.43 -16.85
CA ASN A 333 -7.03 -11.89 -17.88
C ASN A 333 -5.90 -10.89 -18.16
N GLU A 334 -4.69 -11.45 -18.21
CA GLU A 334 -3.45 -10.99 -18.85
C GLU A 334 -2.75 -9.73 -18.29
N GLY A 335 -1.86 -10.01 -17.33
CA GLY A 335 -0.78 -9.13 -16.89
C GLY A 335 0.33 -9.84 -16.11
N ASP A 336 0.30 -11.18 -15.97
CA ASP A 336 1.45 -11.96 -15.48
C ASP A 336 2.21 -12.51 -16.69
N SER A 337 3.08 -11.68 -17.24
CA SER A 337 4.30 -12.15 -17.87
C SER A 337 5.41 -11.15 -17.57
N ASN A 338 6.27 -11.54 -16.63
CA ASN A 338 7.59 -10.98 -16.32
C ASN A 338 7.65 -9.56 -15.76
N ALA A 339 7.83 -9.46 -14.44
CA ALA A 339 8.88 -8.67 -13.80
C ALA A 339 9.04 -9.13 -12.35
#